data_AF-A0A535YU77-F1
#
_entry.id   AF-A0A535YU77-F1
#
_cell.length_a   1.000
_cell.length_b   1.000
_cell.length_c   1.000
_cell.angle_alpha   90.00
_cell.angle_beta   90.00
_cell.angle_gamma   90.00
#
_symmetry.space_group_name_H-M   'P 1'
#
loop_
_entity.id
_entity.type
_entity.pdbx_description
1 polymer ?
#
loop_
_entity_poly.entity_id
_entity_poly.type
_entity_poly.pdbx_seq_one_letter_code
_entity_poly.pdbx_strand_id
1 'polypeptide(L)' 'AAMRPVLKKHGMLTRDPRMKERKKPGLKRARKAPQYTKR' A
#
# COMPACT_ATOMS: atom_id res chain seq x y z
N ALA A 1 21.57 -5.20 25.70
CA ALA A 1 20.72 -5.30 24.49
C ALA A 1 21.53 -5.01 23.21
N ALA A 2 22.50 -5.87 22.87
CA ALA A 2 23.49 -5.58 21.82
C ALA A 2 22.99 -5.80 20.38
N MET A 3 21.97 -6.65 20.18
CA MET A 3 21.47 -7.02 18.84
C MET A 3 20.38 -6.11 18.28
N ARG A 4 19.70 -5.33 19.15
CA ARG A 4 18.64 -4.39 18.74
C ARG A 4 19.11 -3.36 17.67
N PRO A 5 20.30 -2.74 17.76
CA PRO A 5 20.77 -1.82 16.72
C PRO A 5 20.98 -2.50 15.36
N VAL A 6 21.50 -3.74 15.34
CA VAL A 6 21.69 -4.52 14.12
C VAL A 6 20.34 -4.82 13.46
N LEU A 7 19.38 -5.34 14.22
CA LEU A 7 18.05 -5.68 13.72
C LEU A 7 17.26 -4.46 13.23
N LYS A 8 17.41 -3.31 13.90
CA LYS A 8 16.79 -2.05 13.48
C LYS A 8 17.40 -1.54 12.16
N LYS A 9 18.73 -1.62 12.00
CA LYS A 9 19.43 -1.23 10.76
C LYS A 9 18.95 -2.06 9.57
N HIS A 10 18.64 -3.34 9.78
CA HIS A 10 18.13 -4.24 8.75
C HIS A 10 16.61 -4.24 8.60
N GLY A 11 15.86 -3.38 9.32
CA GLY A 11 14.41 -3.23 9.16
C GLY A 11 13.57 -4.42 9.68
N MET A 12 14.17 -5.36 10.39
CA MET A 12 13.51 -6.59 10.87
C MET A 12 12.56 -6.38 12.06
N LEU A 13 12.50 -5.16 12.60
CA LEU A 13 11.67 -4.80 13.74
C LEU A 13 10.40 -4.04 13.35
N THR A 14 10.23 -3.69 12.06
CA THR A 14 9.11 -2.90 11.57
C THR A 14 8.10 -3.79 10.87
N ARG A 15 6.82 -3.67 11.22
CA ARG A 15 5.72 -4.30 10.48
C ARG A 15 5.39 -3.46 9.24
N ASP A 16 5.12 -4.11 8.12
CA ASP A 16 4.57 -3.44 6.94
C ASP A 16 3.15 -2.90 7.25
N PRO A 17 2.92 -1.58 7.22
CA PRO A 17 1.59 -1.01 7.47
C PRO A 17 0.70 -1.03 6.22
N ARG A 18 1.22 -1.40 5.05
CA ARG A 18 0.47 -1.33 3.79
C ARG A 18 -0.71 -2.30 3.80
N MET A 19 -1.87 -1.80 3.39
CA MET A 19 -3.05 -2.61 3.15
C MET A 19 -3.59 -2.36 1.75
N LYS A 20 -4.23 -3.39 1.18
CA LYS A 20 -4.84 -3.28 -0.15
C LYS A 20 -5.97 -2.26 -0.12
N GLU A 21 -5.93 -1.30 -1.04
CA GLU A 21 -7.03 -0.35 -1.22
C GLU A 21 -8.28 -1.07 -1.75
N ARG A 22 -9.44 -0.74 -1.17
CA ARG A 22 -10.73 -1.26 -1.63
C ARG A 22 -11.13 -0.69 -3.00
N LYS A 23 -11.99 -1.41 -3.72
CA LYS A 23 -12.65 -0.89 -4.93
C LYS A 23 -13.63 0.23 -4.52
N LYS A 24 -13.50 1.41 -5.13
CA LYS A 24 -14.44 2.52 -4.94
C LYS A 24 -15.61 2.40 -5.93
N PRO A 25 -16.85 2.77 -5.55
CA PRO A 25 -18.00 2.74 -6.45
C PRO A 25 -17.75 3.65 -7.67
N GLY A 26 -18.27 3.25 -8.84
CA GLY A 26 -18.06 3.95 -10.11
C GLY A 26 -16.68 3.72 -10.76
N LEU A 27 -15.70 3.13 -10.06
CA LEU A 27 -14.39 2.80 -10.61
C LEU A 27 -14.28 1.31 -10.98
N LYS A 28 -13.45 1.02 -11.99
CA LYS A 28 -13.13 -0.36 -12.41
C LYS A 28 -12.27 -1.08 -11.36
N ARG A 29 -11.41 -0.36 -10.64
CA ARG A 29 -10.54 -0.85 -9.54
C ARG A 29 -10.40 0.23 -8.45
N ALA A 30 -9.48 0.07 -7.49
CA ALA A 30 -9.26 1.04 -6.40
C ALA A 30 -9.13 2.50 -6.87
N ARG A 31 -8.44 2.71 -8.01
CA ARG A 31 -8.21 4.04 -8.61
C ARG A 31 -8.52 4.16 -10.10
N LYS A 32 -8.80 3.05 -10.80
CA LYS A 32 -8.96 3.04 -12.27
C LYS A 32 -10.36 3.49 -12.68
N ALA A 33 -10.49 4.67 -13.27
CA ALA A 33 -11.74 5.15 -13.86
C ALA A 33 -12.07 4.47 -15.21
N PRO A 34 -13.35 4.38 -15.59
CA PRO A 34 -13.72 4.14 -16.99
C PRO A 34 -13.22 5.29 -17.88
N GLN A 35 -12.96 4.99 -19.15
CA GLN A 35 -12.66 6.03 -20.13
C GLN A 35 -13.95 6.79 -20.43
N TYR A 36 -13.88 8.13 -20.38
CA TYR A 36 -14.96 8.99 -20.80
C TYR A 36 -14.91 9.15 -22.32
N THR A 37 -15.99 8.80 -23.00
CA THR A 37 -16.22 9.16 -24.41
C THR A 37 -17.11 10.39 -24.43
N LYS A 38 -16.57 11.52 -24.89
CA LYS A 38 -17.41 12.66 -25.26
C LYS A 38 -18.24 12.26 -26.49
N ARG A 39 -19.39 12.93 -26.68
CA ARG A 39 -20.24 12.77 -27.86
C ARG A 39 -19.44 12.93 -29.15
#